data_AF-A0A1Q8IW50-F1
#
_entry.id   AF-A0A1Q8IW50-F1
#
_cell.length_a   1.000
_cell.length_b   1.000
_cell.length_c   1.000
_cell.angle_alpha   90.00
_cell.angle_beta   90.00
_cell.angle_gamma   90.00
#
_symmetry.space_group_name_H-M   'P 1'
#
loop_
_entity.id
_entity.type
_entity.pdbx_description
1 polymer ?
#
loop_
_entity_poly.entity_id
_entity_poly.type
_entity_poly.pdbx_seq_one_letter_code
_entity_poly.pdbx_strand_id
1 'polypeptide(L)'
;MAMSKHLSRTARLVALAGFACLPVAKGHADDVCPTYVVLPSGTVFDVAKMIADSGSAARALARVRTDLGQIRHYGGCTSVPNSPRHAECEEIVAAAEKAIAALESCADGESLDAAMNKRRQ
;
A
#
# COMPACT_ATOMS: atom_id res chain seq x y z
N MET A 1 56.20 -35.85 -5.14
CA MET A 1 55.63 -35.32 -6.40
C MET A 1 55.78 -33.81 -6.37
N ALA A 2 56.55 -33.28 -7.32
CA ALA A 2 56.70 -31.87 -7.56
C ALA A 2 55.55 -31.37 -8.45
N MET A 3 55.08 -30.14 -8.22
CA MET A 3 54.71 -29.23 -9.31
C MET A 3 54.57 -27.80 -8.78
N SER A 4 55.60 -27.03 -9.09
CA SER A 4 55.64 -25.58 -9.13
C SER A 4 54.57 -25.03 -10.08
N LYS A 5 54.05 -23.83 -9.81
CA LYS A 5 54.24 -22.65 -10.68
C LYS A 5 53.63 -21.39 -10.06
N HIS A 6 54.55 -20.50 -9.76
CA HIS A 6 54.46 -19.09 -9.46
C HIS A 6 53.64 -18.24 -10.45
N LEU A 7 53.32 -17.02 -9.95
CA LEU A 7 53.13 -15.77 -10.69
C LEU A 7 51.79 -15.67 -11.43
N SER A 8 50.89 -14.73 -11.12
CA SER A 8 50.95 -13.29 -11.47
C SER A 8 49.48 -12.90 -11.69
N ARG A 9 48.90 -11.78 -11.26
CA ARG A 9 49.26 -10.38 -11.54
C ARG A 9 48.25 -9.48 -10.80
N THR A 10 48.77 -8.61 -9.94
CA THR A 10 48.45 -7.17 -9.82
C THR A 10 47.13 -6.61 -10.38
N ALA A 11 46.36 -5.93 -9.52
CA ALA A 11 45.81 -4.57 -9.76
C ALA A 11 45.16 -4.07 -8.45
N ARG A 12 45.88 -3.28 -7.64
CA ARG A 12 45.73 -1.82 -7.50
C ARG A 12 44.31 -1.34 -7.11
N LEU A 13 44.21 -1.01 -5.81
CA LEU A 13 43.46 0.08 -5.16
C LEU A 13 42.65 1.01 -6.08
N VAL A 14 41.34 1.15 -5.79
CA VAL A 14 40.60 2.43 -5.92
C VAL A 14 39.64 2.55 -4.73
N ALA A 15 39.86 3.57 -3.91
CA ALA A 15 38.91 4.07 -2.95
C ALA A 15 37.78 4.82 -3.68
N LEU A 16 36.53 4.48 -3.38
CA LEU A 16 35.37 5.34 -3.56
C LEU A 16 34.61 5.26 -2.23
N ALA A 17 34.90 6.19 -1.32
CA ALA A 17 34.16 7.45 -1.22
C ALA A 17 32.69 7.18 -0.93
N GLY A 18 32.31 7.45 0.31
CA GLY A 18 30.99 7.16 0.85
C GLY A 18 29.90 7.81 0.01
N PHE A 19 29.01 6.96 -0.51
CA PHE A 19 27.60 7.29 -0.55
C PHE A 19 26.97 6.50 0.59
N ALA A 20 27.00 7.09 1.79
CA ALA A 20 25.98 6.78 2.77
C ALA A 20 24.67 7.12 2.07
N CYS A 21 23.99 6.10 1.55
CA CYS A 21 22.61 6.21 1.13
C CYS A 21 21.85 6.46 2.43
N LEU A 22 21.75 7.74 2.83
CA LEU A 22 20.84 8.13 3.88
C LEU A 22 19.47 7.61 3.41
N PRO A 23 18.77 6.79 4.22
CA PRO A 23 17.35 6.65 3.98
C PRO A 23 16.81 8.07 4.02
N VAL A 24 16.29 8.55 2.89
CA VAL A 24 15.43 9.73 2.88
C VAL A 24 14.32 9.38 3.84
N ALA A 25 14.42 9.88 5.07
CA ALA A 25 13.30 10.01 5.96
C ALA A 25 12.33 10.91 5.20
N LYS A 26 11.41 10.27 4.48
CA LYS A 26 10.25 10.91 3.91
C LYS A 26 9.59 11.54 5.12
N GLY A 27 9.67 12.87 5.23
CA GLY A 27 9.11 13.59 6.36
C GLY A 27 7.66 13.16 6.47
N HIS A 28 7.31 12.47 7.54
CA HIS A 28 5.94 12.17 7.88
C HIS A 28 5.32 13.54 8.19
N ALA A 29 4.75 14.18 7.18
CA ALA A 29 3.50 14.90 7.41
C ALA A 29 2.62 13.90 8.16
N ASP A 30 2.04 14.30 9.30
CA ASP A 30 1.07 13.51 10.06
C ASP A 30 0.36 12.54 9.12
N ASP A 31 0.63 11.24 9.28
CA ASP A 31 0.27 10.22 8.30
C ASP A 31 -1.26 10.29 8.11
N VAL A 32 -1.70 11.06 7.10
CA VAL A 32 -3.13 11.31 6.82
C VAL A 32 -3.82 9.97 6.55
N CYS A 33 -3.02 8.98 6.19
CA CYS A 33 -3.44 7.65 5.86
C CYS A 33 -3.39 6.73 7.08
N PRO A 34 -4.54 6.24 7.58
CA PRO A 34 -4.51 5.27 8.66
C PRO A 34 -3.85 3.99 8.19
N THR A 35 -3.02 3.37 9.05
CA THR A 35 -2.40 2.07 8.74
C THR A 35 -3.45 0.97 8.66
N TYR A 36 -4.48 1.05 9.50
CA TYR A 36 -5.57 0.07 9.56
C TYR A 36 -6.88 0.73 9.97
N VAL A 37 -7.99 0.03 9.74
CA VAL A 37 -9.31 0.37 10.29
C VAL A 37 -9.89 -0.82 11.05
N VAL A 38 -10.66 -0.54 12.10
CA VAL A 38 -11.35 -1.57 12.89
C VAL A 38 -12.80 -1.65 12.44
N LEU A 39 -13.26 -2.85 12.14
CA LEU A 39 -14.63 -3.17 11.74
C LEU A 39 -15.58 -3.31 12.94
N PRO A 40 -16.91 -3.27 12.72
CA PRO A 40 -17.89 -3.50 13.79
C PRO A 40 -17.72 -4.85 14.50
N SER A 41 -17.29 -5.89 13.78
CA SER A 41 -16.94 -7.21 14.35
C SER A 41 -15.68 -7.20 15.21
N GLY A 42 -14.93 -6.10 15.26
CA GLY A 42 -13.61 -6.02 15.90
C GLY A 42 -12.47 -6.54 15.04
N THR A 43 -12.74 -6.96 13.79
CA THR A 43 -11.69 -7.33 12.83
C THR A 43 -10.90 -6.11 12.37
N VAL A 44 -9.62 -6.33 12.04
CA VAL A 44 -8.71 -5.27 11.61
C VAL A 44 -8.46 -5.41 10.12
N PHE A 45 -8.64 -4.32 9.38
CA PHE A 45 -8.34 -4.25 7.95
C PHE A 45 -7.13 -3.36 7.71
N ASP A 46 -6.08 -3.92 7.10
CA ASP A 46 -4.81 -3.25 6.85
C ASP A 46 -4.88 -2.41 5.57
N VAL A 47 -5.04 -1.10 5.75
CA VAL A 47 -5.16 -0.12 4.67
C VAL A 47 -3.79 0.12 4.03
N ALA A 48 -2.72 0.19 4.83
CA ALA A 48 -1.36 0.40 4.33
C ALA A 48 -0.93 -0.72 3.38
N LYS A 49 -1.21 -1.97 3.75
CA LYS A 49 -0.97 -3.13 2.89
C LYS A 49 -1.77 -3.05 1.59
N MET A 50 -3.05 -2.69 1.64
CA MET A 50 -3.87 -2.56 0.44
C MET A 50 -3.35 -1.47 -0.51
N ILE A 51 -2.88 -0.34 0.02
CA ILE A 51 -2.25 0.73 -0.75
C ILE A 51 -0.96 0.22 -1.39
N ALA A 52 -0.11 -0.47 -0.63
CA ALA A 52 1.13 -1.06 -1.14
C ALA A 52 0.84 -2.07 -2.26
N ASP A 53 -0.15 -2.95 -2.09
CA ASP A 53 -0.55 -3.95 -3.08
C ASP A 53 -1.17 -3.30 -4.34
N SER A 54 -1.79 -2.12 -4.21
CA SER A 54 -2.39 -1.37 -5.34
C SER A 54 -1.43 -0.37 -6.01
N GLY A 55 -0.32 -0.05 -5.35
CA GLY A 55 0.71 0.91 -5.77
C GLY A 55 0.41 2.39 -5.49
N SER A 56 -0.82 2.75 -5.12
CA SER A 56 -1.19 4.09 -4.61
C SER A 56 -2.58 4.08 -3.96
N ALA A 57 -2.89 5.08 -3.13
CA ALA A 57 -4.20 5.16 -2.48
C ALA A 57 -5.32 5.43 -3.50
N ALA A 58 -5.07 6.27 -4.50
CA ALA A 58 -6.03 6.52 -5.58
C ALA A 58 -6.40 5.24 -6.36
N ARG A 59 -5.42 4.36 -6.61
CA ARG A 59 -5.66 3.06 -7.29
C ARG A 59 -6.43 2.09 -6.40
N ALA A 60 -6.06 2.00 -5.12
CA ALA A 60 -6.80 1.22 -4.14
C ALA A 60 -8.26 1.69 -4.04
N LEU A 61 -8.49 3.01 -4.00
CA LEU A 61 -9.83 3.62 -3.93
C LEU A 61 -10.69 3.26 -5.13
N ALA A 62 -10.14 3.38 -6.34
CA ALA A 62 -10.83 3.01 -7.56
C ALA A 62 -11.20 1.51 -7.57
N ARG A 63 -10.30 0.65 -7.08
CA ARG A 63 -10.54 -0.79 -6.99
C ARG A 63 -11.65 -1.13 -6.01
N VAL A 64 -11.58 -0.65 -4.77
CA VAL A 64 -12.59 -0.93 -3.75
C VAL A 64 -13.98 -0.41 -4.18
N ARG A 65 -14.05 0.77 -4.78
CA ARG A 65 -15.31 1.29 -5.34
C ARG A 65 -15.88 0.42 -6.46
N THR A 66 -15.00 -0.12 -7.32
CA THR A 66 -15.41 -1.04 -8.39
C THR A 66 -15.95 -2.35 -7.80
N ASP A 67 -15.23 -2.94 -6.85
CA ASP A 67 -15.62 -4.20 -6.20
C ASP A 67 -16.96 -4.05 -5.47
N LEU A 68 -17.15 -2.97 -4.72
CA LEU A 68 -18.42 -2.65 -4.05
C LEU A 68 -19.55 -2.39 -5.05
N GLY A 69 -19.25 -1.72 -6.17
CA GLY A 69 -20.19 -1.52 -7.26
C GLY A 69 -20.67 -2.84 -7.86
N GLN A 70 -19.78 -3.81 -8.04
CA GLN A 70 -20.15 -5.16 -8.50
C GLN A 70 -21.04 -5.88 -7.48
N ILE A 71 -20.68 -5.85 -6.20
CA ILE A 71 -21.50 -6.46 -5.13
C ILE A 71 -22.93 -5.89 -5.19
N ARG A 72 -23.07 -4.56 -5.27
CA ARG A 72 -24.37 -3.89 -5.36
C ARG A 72 -25.10 -4.23 -6.66
N HIS A 73 -24.40 -4.31 -7.79
CA HIS A 73 -24.96 -4.68 -9.09
C HIS A 73 -25.58 -6.09 -9.07
N TYR A 74 -24.95 -7.05 -8.38
CA TYR A 74 -25.44 -8.42 -8.25
C TYR A 74 -26.45 -8.63 -7.11
N GLY A 75 -27.11 -7.56 -6.63
CA GLY A 75 -28.16 -7.65 -5.61
C GLY A 75 -27.65 -7.50 -4.16
N GLY A 76 -26.40 -7.10 -3.98
CA GLY A 76 -25.78 -6.94 -2.66
C GLY A 76 -25.82 -8.21 -1.83
N CYS A 77 -25.81 -8.07 -0.51
CA CYS A 77 -25.89 -9.20 0.41
C CYS A 77 -27.28 -9.85 0.46
N THR A 78 -28.30 -9.20 -0.11
CA THR A 78 -29.66 -9.77 -0.22
C THR A 78 -29.74 -10.92 -1.23
N SER A 79 -28.74 -11.10 -2.09
CA SER A 79 -28.62 -12.22 -3.03
C SER A 79 -28.35 -13.57 -2.34
N VAL A 80 -27.90 -13.56 -1.07
CA VAL A 80 -27.64 -14.75 -0.25
C VAL A 80 -28.45 -14.73 1.06
N PRO A 81 -29.78 -14.51 1.00
CA PRO A 81 -30.58 -14.25 2.19
C PRO A 81 -30.65 -15.50 3.09
N ASN A 82 -30.77 -15.29 4.41
CA ASN A 82 -30.94 -16.36 5.42
C ASN A 82 -29.82 -17.42 5.43
N SER A 83 -28.62 -17.06 4.97
CA SER A 83 -27.44 -17.93 5.01
C SER A 83 -26.37 -17.32 5.92
N PRO A 84 -25.43 -18.13 6.48
CA PRO A 84 -24.27 -17.60 7.20
C PRO A 84 -23.46 -16.60 6.37
N ARG A 85 -23.46 -16.77 5.04
CA ARG A 85 -22.79 -15.90 4.08
C ARG A 85 -23.38 -14.49 4.02
N HIS A 86 -24.61 -14.29 4.48
CA HIS A 86 -25.20 -12.96 4.55
C HIS A 86 -24.42 -12.06 5.51
N ALA A 87 -24.14 -12.55 6.72
CA ALA A 87 -23.37 -11.80 7.71
C ALA A 87 -21.92 -11.56 7.25
N GLU A 88 -21.29 -12.56 6.61
CA GLU A 88 -19.95 -12.41 6.03
C GLU A 88 -19.93 -11.35 4.92
N CYS A 89 -20.95 -11.33 4.06
CA CYS A 89 -21.09 -10.32 3.01
C CYS A 89 -21.23 -8.91 3.61
N GLU A 90 -22.10 -8.74 4.61
CA GLU A 90 -22.31 -7.45 5.27
C GLU A 90 -21.01 -6.96 5.95
N GLU A 91 -20.25 -7.85 6.58
CA GLU A 91 -18.93 -7.50 7.13
C GLU A 91 -17.93 -7.08 6.05
N ILE A 92 -17.89 -7.77 4.90
CA ILE A 92 -17.02 -7.38 3.77
C ILE A 92 -17.43 -6.01 3.21
N VAL A 93 -18.73 -5.75 3.08
CA VAL A 93 -19.25 -4.45 2.62
C VAL A 93 -18.87 -3.36 3.62
N ALA A 94 -19.06 -3.59 4.91
CA ALA A 94 -18.64 -2.65 5.96
C ALA A 94 -17.12 -2.40 5.95
N ALA A 95 -16.31 -3.43 5.66
CA ALA A 95 -14.86 -3.30 5.50
C ALA A 95 -14.53 -2.35 4.35
N ALA A 96 -15.15 -2.60 3.19
CA ALA A 96 -14.92 -1.84 1.98
C ALA A 96 -15.34 -0.38 2.14
N GLU A 97 -16.46 -0.10 2.81
CA GLU A 97 -16.92 1.26 3.06
C GLU A 97 -15.99 2.03 4.01
N LYS A 98 -15.50 1.40 5.08
CA LYS A 98 -14.47 1.99 5.95
C LYS A 98 -13.15 2.21 5.21
N ALA A 99 -12.76 1.26 4.37
CA ALA A 99 -11.57 1.37 3.54
C ALA A 99 -11.67 2.54 2.54
N ILE A 100 -12.84 2.76 1.93
CA ILE A 100 -13.09 3.91 1.05
C ILE A 100 -12.84 5.23 1.79
N ALA A 101 -13.43 5.41 2.97
CA ALA A 101 -13.27 6.65 3.74
C ALA A 101 -11.80 6.91 4.14
N ALA A 102 -11.08 5.86 4.52
CA ALA A 102 -9.64 5.94 4.79
C ALA A 102 -8.86 6.35 3.53
N LEU A 103 -9.11 5.66 2.41
CA LEU A 103 -8.41 5.87 1.15
C LEU A 103 -8.67 7.23 0.51
N GLU A 104 -9.87 7.79 0.67
CA GLU A 104 -10.19 9.16 0.23
C GLU A 104 -9.25 10.17 0.90
N SER A 105 -9.12 10.07 2.22
CA SER A 105 -8.22 10.93 3.00
C SER A 105 -6.75 10.79 2.54
N CYS A 106 -6.32 9.56 2.26
CA CYS A 106 -4.97 9.28 1.76
C CYS A 106 -4.72 9.85 0.35
N ALA A 107 -5.67 9.67 -0.57
CA ALA A 107 -5.54 10.09 -1.96
C ALA A 107 -5.51 11.63 -2.08
N ASP A 108 -6.28 12.32 -1.23
CA ASP A 108 -6.23 13.78 -1.13
C ASP A 108 -4.85 14.25 -0.68
N GLY A 109 -4.27 13.60 0.34
CA GLY A 109 -2.90 13.85 0.79
C GLY A 109 -1.84 13.65 -0.31
N GLU A 110 -1.87 12.51 -1.02
CA GLU A 110 -0.96 12.24 -2.15
C GLU A 110 -1.06 13.31 -3.26
N SER A 111 -2.27 13.81 -3.53
CA SER A 111 -2.50 14.83 -4.56
C SER A 111 -1.91 16.19 -4.16
N LEU A 112 -2.03 16.57 -2.89
CA LEU A 112 -1.48 17.79 -2.34
C LEU A 112 0.05 17.76 -2.37
N ASP A 113 0.64 16.63 -1.98
CA ASP A 113 2.10 16.44 -2.03
C ASP A 113 2.64 16.53 -3.46
N ALA A 114 1.96 15.90 -4.42
CA ALA A 114 2.32 15.98 -5.83
C ALA A 114 2.25 17.42 -6.36
N ALA A 115 1.21 18.17 -6.00
CA ALA A 115 1.04 19.57 -6.40
C ALA A 115 2.12 20.49 -5.79
N MET A 116 2.46 20.27 -4.51
CA MET A 116 3.52 21.02 -3.84
C MET A 116 4.90 20.73 -4.44
N ASN A 117 5.20 19.47 -4.74
CA ASN A 117 6.45 19.10 -5.39
C ASN A 117 6.59 19.74 -6.78
N LYS A 118 5.51 19.77 -7.57
CA LYS A 118 5.50 20.43 -8.89
C LYS A 118 5.78 21.93 -8.81
N ARG A 119 5.36 22.62 -7.74
CA ARG A 119 5.64 24.05 -7.55
C ARG A 119 7.07 24.36 -7.13
N ARG A 120 7.83 23.37 -6.64
CA ARG A 120 9.23 23.52 -6.25
C ARG A 120 10.22 23.27 -7.39
N GLN A 121 9.76 22.70 -8.50
CA GLN A 121 10.54 22.42 -9.72
C GLN A 121 10.27 23.50 -10.77
#